data_AF-A0A8T2PYE9-F1
#
_entry.id   AF-A0A8T2PYE9-F1
#
_cell.length_a   1.000
_cell.length_b   1.000
_cell.length_c   1.000
_cell.angle_alpha   90.00
_cell.angle_beta   90.00
_cell.angle_gamma   90.00
#
_symmetry.space_group_name_H-M   'P 1'
#
loop_
_entity.id
_entity.type
_entity.pdbx_description
1 polymer ?
#
loop_
_entity_poly.entity_id
_entity_poly.type
_entity_poly.pdbx_seq_one_letter_code
_entity_poly.pdbx_strand_id
1 'polypeptide(L)' 'MNNSLPNAHKFIIHILDDTHLFVQESAVDMIRKRIQDFCDNNTFEKPTA' A
#
# COMPACT_ATOMS: atom_id res chain seq x y z
N MET A 1 -4.87 -1.17 -4.56
CA MET A 1 -3.58 -1.88 -4.68
C MET A 1 -3.77 -3.39 -4.60
N ASN A 2 -4.10 -4.00 -3.45
CA ASN A 2 -4.26 -5.47 -3.35
C ASN A 2 -5.37 -6.06 -4.27
N ASN A 3 -6.53 -5.41 -4.35
CA ASN A 3 -7.67 -5.88 -5.17
C ASN A 3 -7.41 -5.82 -6.69
N SER A 4 -6.44 -5.02 -7.12
CA SER A 4 -6.08 -4.87 -8.53
C SER A 4 -4.98 -5.84 -8.96
N LEU A 5 -4.42 -6.63 -8.02
CA LEU A 5 -3.38 -7.61 -8.32
C LEU A 5 -4.00 -8.97 -8.70
N PRO A 6 -3.35 -9.72 -9.62
CA PRO A 6 -3.70 -11.11 -9.86
C PRO A 6 -3.69 -11.92 -8.55
N ASN A 7 -4.52 -12.96 -8.44
CA ASN A 7 -4.63 -13.75 -7.20
C ASN A 7 -3.28 -14.25 -6.66
N ALA A 8 -2.35 -14.64 -7.54
CA ALA A 8 -1.00 -15.08 -7.15
C ALA A 8 -0.14 -13.98 -6.48
N HIS A 9 -0.51 -12.72 -6.64
CA HIS A 9 0.21 -11.55 -6.15
C HIS A 9 -0.56 -10.81 -5.05
N LYS A 10 -1.72 -11.32 -4.63
CA LYS A 10 -2.43 -10.78 -3.47
C LYS A 10 -1.63 -11.10 -2.21
N PHE A 11 -1.49 -10.09 -1.37
CA PHE A 11 -0.65 -10.17 -0.18
C PHE A 11 -1.42 -10.01 1.13
N ILE A 12 -2.67 -9.53 1.08
CA ILE A 12 -3.57 -9.48 2.24
C ILE A 12 -4.18 -10.87 2.44
N ILE A 13 -3.92 -11.46 3.60
CA ILE A 13 -4.48 -12.74 4.03
C ILE A 13 -5.82 -12.49 4.73
N HIS A 14 -5.84 -11.56 5.70
CA HIS A 14 -7.05 -11.17 6.43
C HIS A 14 -7.06 -9.67 6.74
N ILE A 15 -8.26 -9.08 6.80
CA ILE A 15 -8.48 -7.73 7.34
C ILE A 15 -8.93 -7.93 8.79
N LEU A 16 -8.21 -7.36 9.75
CA LEU A 16 -8.51 -7.54 11.17
C LEU A 16 -9.48 -6.46 11.64
N ASP A 17 -9.27 -5.22 11.19
CA ASP A 17 -10.15 -4.06 11.37
C ASP A 17 -9.81 -3.00 10.30
N ASP A 18 -10.35 -1.79 10.44
CA ASP A 18 -10.15 -0.68 9.49
C ASP A 18 -8.70 -0.16 9.45
N THR A 19 -7.88 -0.44 10.46
CA THR A 19 -6.50 0.05 10.57
C THR A 19 -5.45 -1.07 10.52
N HIS A 20 -5.84 -2.35 10.64
CA HIS A 20 -4.95 -3.49 10.69
C HIS A 20 -5.21 -4.52 9.59
N LEU A 21 -4.17 -4.78 8.80
CA LEU A 21 -4.14 -5.79 7.76
C LEU A 21 -3.15 -6.90 8.14
N PHE A 22 -3.60 -8.15 8.08
CA PHE A 22 -2.73 -9.32 8.18
C PHE A 22 -2.24 -9.71 6.80
N VAL A 23 -0.92 -9.63 6.58
CA VAL A 23 -0.28 -9.77 5.27
C VAL A 23 0.80 -10.84 5.27
N GLN A 24 1.18 -11.32 4.08
CA GLN A 24 2.36 -12.19 3.92
C GLN A 24 3.66 -11.43 4.25
N GLU A 25 4.59 -12.09 4.95
CA GLU A 25 5.88 -11.50 5.35
C GLU A 25 6.70 -10.99 4.15
N SER A 26 6.71 -11.76 3.04
CA SER A 26 7.40 -11.39 1.80
C SER A 26 6.90 -10.09 1.16
N ALA A 27 5.70 -9.64 1.50
CA ALA A 27 5.12 -8.42 0.96
C ALA A 27 5.47 -7.17 1.79
N VAL A 28 6.05 -7.32 2.98
CA VAL A 28 6.34 -6.18 3.88
C VAL A 28 7.27 -5.17 3.22
N ASP A 29 8.36 -5.63 2.62
CA ASP A 29 9.34 -4.75 1.96
C ASP A 29 8.76 -4.09 0.71
N MET A 30 7.95 -4.83 -0.07
CA MET A 30 7.24 -4.29 -1.23
C MET A 30 6.27 -3.17 -0.82
N ILE A 31 5.49 -3.38 0.24
CA ILE A 31 4.52 -2.40 0.75
C ILE A 31 5.25 -1.14 1.22
N ARG A 32 6.31 -1.29 2.02
CA ARG A 32 7.10 -0.14 2.51
C ARG A 32 7.65 0.70 1.37
N LYS A 33 8.28 0.06 0.39
CA LYS A 33 8.81 0.74 -0.79
C LYS A 33 7.71 1.48 -1.54
N ARG A 34 6.57 0.84 -1.78
CA ARG A 34 5.49 1.45 -2.57
C ARG A 34 4.81 2.62 -1.86
N ILE A 35 4.71 2.57 -0.53
CA ILE A 35 4.21 3.69 0.30
C ILE A 35 5.19 4.86 0.22
N GLN A 36 6.49 4.61 0.34
CA GLN A 36 7.51 5.65 0.20
C GLN A 36 7.43 6.31 -1.18
N ASP A 37 7.44 5.51 -2.25
CA ASP A 37 7.29 6.01 -3.62
C ASP A 37 6.00 6.82 -3.81
N PHE A 38 4.91 6.43 -3.15
CA PHE A 38 3.65 7.16 -3.22
C PHE A 38 3.74 8.52 -2.53
N CYS A 39 4.35 8.58 -1.34
CA CYS A 39 4.56 9.82 -0.60
C CYS A 39 5.48 10.77 -1.34
N ASP A 40 6.58 10.26 -1.92
CA ASP A 40 7.57 11.07 -2.64
C ASP A 40 6.99 11.68 -3.91
N ASN A 41 6.10 10.96 -4.60
CA ASN A 41 5.40 11.47 -5.78
C ASN A 41 4.18 12.35 -5.44
N ASN A 42 3.84 12.50 -4.17
CA ASN A 42 2.74 13.36 -3.75
C ASN A 42 3.21 14.83 -3.70
N THR A 43 3.36 15.43 -4.88
CA THR A 43 3.86 16.81 -5.05
C THR A 43 2.75 17.86 -5.03
N PHE A 44 1.53 17.50 -4.60
CA PHE A 44 0.43 18.46 -4.55
C PHE A 44 0.72 19.53 -3.50
N GLU A 45 1.03 20.74 -3.96
CA GLU A 45 1.02 21.94 -3.15
C GLU A 45 -0.29 22.69 -3.40
N LYS A 46 -0.97 23.10 -2.32
CA LYS A 46 -2.18 23.91 -2.42
C LYS A 46 -1.84 25.20 -3.19
N PRO A 47 -2.56 25.55 -4.28
CA PRO A 47 -2.30 26.78 -5.01
C PRO A 47 -2.40 27.98 -4.06
N THR A 48 -1.31 28.76 -3.98
CA THR A 48 -1.34 30.08 -3.34
C THR A 48 -2.07 31.04 -4.26
N ALA A 49 -3.07 31.74 -3.71
CA ALA A 49 -3.86 32.77 -4.40
C ALA A 49 -3.11 34.10 -4.43
#